data_AF-D5ZNQ7-F1
#
_entry.id   AF-D5ZNQ7-F1
#
_cell.length_a   1.000
_cell.length_b   1.000
_cell.length_c   1.000
_cell.angle_alpha   90.00
_cell.angle_beta   90.00
_cell.angle_gamma   90.00
#
_symmetry.space_group_name_H-M   'P 1'
#
loop_
_entity.id
_entity.type
_entity.pdbx_description
1 polymer ?
#
loop_
_entity_poly.entity_id
_entity_poly.type
_entity_poly.pdbx_seq_one_letter_code
_entity_poly.pdbx_strand_id
1 'polypeptide(L)'
;MQTRPARPVVVLSVPDARIPPKQCRGISMGTWDTGPFDNDTAADFANALDAVGPGAREALIRGVLIRTIDATGYLTEADEAVAAAALIAAQCPGGEPVDTPYGPQASMPVFPSDLRVLADEALARIADDEAGPAANWVDPTHWKQWQAVLTRLRAVLAPPPPSIALFDAQPYRNVTRHGS
;
A
#
# COMPACT_ATOMS: atom_id res chain seq x y z
N MET A 1 36.58 -10.10 -52.11
CA MET A 1 36.24 -9.32 -50.91
C MET A 1 34.76 -8.99 -50.96
N GLN A 2 33.95 -9.67 -50.15
CA GLN A 2 32.49 -9.60 -50.17
C GLN A 2 32.05 -8.84 -48.90
N THR A 3 31.54 -7.63 -49.05
CA THR A 3 31.05 -6.83 -47.92
C THR A 3 29.52 -6.94 -47.84
N ARG A 4 29.02 -7.51 -46.73
CA ARG A 4 27.61 -7.60 -46.39
C ARG A 4 27.04 -6.21 -46.03
N PRO A 5 25.79 -5.87 -46.37
CA PRO A 5 25.13 -4.71 -45.79
C PRO A 5 24.60 -5.02 -44.37
N ALA A 6 24.80 -4.07 -43.46
CA ALA A 6 24.32 -4.11 -42.09
C ALA A 6 22.79 -3.86 -42.04
N ARG A 7 22.10 -4.56 -41.13
CA ARG A 7 20.67 -4.38 -40.83
C ARG A 7 20.45 -3.08 -40.04
N PRO A 8 19.34 -2.35 -40.24
CA PRO A 8 18.98 -1.26 -39.35
C PRO A 8 18.45 -1.80 -38.02
N VAL A 9 18.99 -1.28 -36.91
CA VAL A 9 18.44 -1.44 -35.56
C VAL A 9 17.24 -0.51 -35.44
N VAL A 10 16.04 -1.07 -35.27
CA VAL A 10 14.85 -0.31 -34.88
C VAL A 10 14.95 -0.07 -33.37
N VAL A 11 15.30 1.15 -32.98
CA VAL A 11 15.19 1.60 -31.59
C VAL A 11 13.71 1.87 -31.34
N LEU A 12 13.06 0.99 -30.58
CA LEU A 12 11.70 1.20 -30.12
C LEU A 12 11.72 2.37 -29.13
N SER A 13 11.30 3.55 -29.59
CA SER A 13 11.18 4.75 -28.76
C SER A 13 10.06 4.52 -27.75
N VAL A 14 10.42 4.30 -26.48
CA VAL A 14 9.46 4.32 -25.38
C VAL A 14 8.96 5.77 -25.24
N PRO A 15 7.65 6.03 -25.24
CA PRO A 15 7.16 7.37 -25.00
C PRO A 15 7.50 7.78 -23.56
N ASP A 16 8.32 8.81 -23.44
CA ASP A 16 8.58 9.56 -22.21
C ASP A 16 7.22 10.06 -21.68
N ALA A 17 6.68 9.35 -20.69
CA ALA A 17 5.49 9.74 -19.97
C ALA A 17 5.83 10.98 -19.15
N ARG A 18 5.80 12.15 -19.79
CA ARG A 18 5.85 13.45 -19.12
C ARG A 18 4.60 13.59 -18.26
N ILE A 19 4.73 13.15 -17.01
CA ILE A 19 3.82 13.49 -15.93
C ILE A 19 3.84 15.03 -15.84
N PRO A 20 2.71 15.73 -16.06
CA PRO A 20 2.68 17.18 -15.93
C PRO A 20 3.05 17.58 -14.49
N PRO A 21 3.74 18.72 -14.28
CA PRO A 21 4.01 19.21 -12.93
C PRO A 21 2.68 19.45 -12.22
N LYS A 22 2.45 18.71 -11.13
CA LYS A 22 1.26 18.83 -10.29
C LYS A 22 1.24 20.25 -9.73
N GLN A 23 0.18 20.98 -10.00
CA GLN A 23 0.01 22.35 -9.53
C GLN A 23 -0.12 22.31 -8.00
N CYS A 24 0.81 22.96 -7.29
CA CYS A 24 0.77 23.10 -5.83
C CYS A 24 -0.43 23.96 -5.41
N ARG A 25 -1.62 23.35 -5.30
CA ARG A 25 -2.73 23.91 -4.54
C ARG A 25 -2.55 23.44 -3.10
N GLY A 26 -2.41 24.39 -2.19
CA GLY A 26 -2.40 24.12 -0.76
C GLY A 26 -3.61 23.26 -0.40
N ILE A 27 -3.36 22.26 0.44
CA ILE A 27 -4.34 21.34 1.03
C ILE A 27 -5.54 22.18 1.51
N SER A 28 -6.61 22.19 0.73
CA SER A 28 -7.81 22.98 1.00
C SER A 28 -8.88 22.00 1.46
N MET A 29 -9.04 21.90 2.79
CA MET A 29 -10.00 21.05 3.46
C MET A 29 -11.44 21.49 3.18
N GLY A 30 -12.18 20.70 2.41
CA GLY A 30 -13.63 20.81 2.31
C GLY A 30 -14.23 19.48 1.86
N THR A 31 -14.94 18.80 2.75
CA THR A 31 -15.74 17.56 2.52
C THR A 31 -15.01 16.22 2.76
N TRP A 32 -14.28 16.09 3.87
CA TRP A 32 -13.58 14.86 4.23
C TRP A 32 -14.55 13.88 4.89
N ASP A 33 -14.80 12.74 4.24
CA ASP A 33 -15.20 11.52 4.94
C ASP A 33 -13.91 10.76 5.34
N THR A 34 -14.00 9.82 6.27
CA THR A 34 -12.84 9.22 6.95
C THR A 34 -12.30 7.96 6.26
N GLY A 35 -12.78 7.65 5.06
CA GLY A 35 -12.38 6.50 4.27
C GLY A 35 -11.09 6.74 3.48
N PRO A 36 -10.40 5.65 3.07
CA PRO A 36 -9.11 5.71 2.38
C PRO A 36 -9.15 6.34 0.98
N PHE A 37 -10.33 6.59 0.43
CA PHE A 37 -10.55 7.23 -0.88
C PHE A 37 -11.32 8.55 -0.79
N ASP A 38 -11.62 9.04 0.42
CA ASP A 38 -12.45 10.24 0.61
C ASP A 38 -11.61 11.53 0.56
N ASN A 39 -10.50 11.50 -0.19
CA ASN A 39 -9.68 12.65 -0.54
C ASN A 39 -9.38 12.65 -2.04
N ASP A 40 -9.30 13.85 -2.63
CA ASP A 40 -9.13 14.03 -4.08
C ASP A 40 -7.88 13.32 -4.63
N THR A 41 -6.81 13.25 -3.84
CA THR A 41 -5.55 12.62 -4.26
C THR A 41 -5.69 11.09 -4.36
N ALA A 42 -6.41 10.47 -3.42
CA ALA A 42 -6.72 9.03 -3.47
C ALA A 42 -7.73 8.70 -4.58
N ALA A 43 -8.70 9.58 -4.86
CA ALA A 43 -9.62 9.42 -5.98
C ALA A 43 -8.88 9.55 -7.33
N ASP A 44 -7.94 10.49 -7.47
CA ASP A 44 -7.07 10.59 -8.64
C ASP A 44 -6.19 9.35 -8.81
N PHE A 45 -5.70 8.77 -7.72
CA PHE A 45 -4.98 7.52 -7.72
C PHE A 45 -5.84 6.32 -8.16
N ALA A 46 -7.10 6.24 -7.72
CA ALA A 46 -8.06 5.26 -8.21
C ALA A 46 -8.27 5.36 -9.72
N ASN A 47 -8.46 6.59 -10.23
CA ASN A 47 -8.56 6.84 -11.67
C ASN A 47 -7.30 6.40 -12.43
N ALA A 48 -6.11 6.62 -11.85
CA ALA A 48 -4.85 6.18 -12.44
C ALA A 48 -4.74 4.64 -12.50
N LEU A 49 -5.22 3.92 -11.48
CA LEU A 49 -5.29 2.45 -11.49
C LEU A 49 -6.25 1.92 -12.56
N ASP A 50 -7.38 2.58 -12.76
CA ASP A 50 -8.36 2.20 -13.78
C ASP A 50 -7.85 2.49 -15.21
N ALA A 51 -7.06 3.54 -15.39
CA ALA A 51 -6.48 3.93 -16.67
C ALA A 51 -5.36 2.98 -17.15
N VAL A 52 -4.73 2.23 -16.24
CA VAL A 52 -3.68 1.27 -16.57
C VAL A 52 -4.22 -0.15 -16.71
N GLY A 53 -3.55 -0.96 -17.54
CA GLY A 53 -3.86 -2.38 -17.67
C GLY A 53 -3.61 -3.16 -16.37
N PRO A 54 -4.28 -4.32 -16.18
CA PRO A 54 -4.23 -5.08 -14.93
C PRO A 54 -2.82 -5.49 -14.51
N GLY A 55 -1.93 -5.79 -15.47
CA GLY A 55 -0.53 -6.12 -15.19
C GLY A 55 0.33 -4.94 -14.73
N ALA A 56 -0.13 -3.70 -14.87
CA ALA A 56 0.58 -2.50 -14.44
C ALA A 56 0.10 -1.95 -13.09
N ARG A 57 -1.07 -2.39 -12.59
CA ARG A 57 -1.66 -1.92 -11.32
C ARG A 57 -0.80 -2.25 -10.11
N GLU A 58 -0.26 -3.48 -10.07
CA GLU A 58 0.66 -3.89 -9.00
C GLU A 58 1.91 -2.99 -8.98
N ALA A 59 2.50 -2.72 -10.15
CA ALA A 59 3.69 -1.88 -10.25
C ALA A 59 3.41 -0.44 -9.80
N LEU A 60 2.22 0.08 -10.12
CA LEU A 60 1.79 1.42 -9.71
C LEU A 60 1.63 1.50 -8.18
N ILE A 61 0.96 0.51 -7.57
CA ILE A 61 0.82 0.37 -6.11
C ILE A 61 2.18 0.25 -5.44
N ARG A 62 3.04 -0.65 -5.91
CA ARG A 62 4.40 -0.83 -5.35
C ARG A 62 5.18 0.48 -5.44
N GLY A 63 5.08 1.19 -6.56
CA GLY A 63 5.77 2.45 -6.79
C GLY A 63 5.41 3.52 -5.75
N VAL A 64 4.13 3.70 -5.46
CA VAL A 64 3.67 4.65 -4.43
C VAL A 64 4.17 4.29 -3.04
N LEU A 65 4.09 3.01 -2.67
CA LEU A 65 4.56 2.54 -1.36
C LEU A 65 6.06 2.80 -1.17
N ILE A 66 6.88 2.41 -2.16
CA ILE A 66 8.33 2.61 -2.11
C ILE A 66 8.68 4.10 -2.04
N ARG A 67 8.07 4.95 -2.88
CA ARG A 67 8.32 6.39 -2.86
C ARG A 67 7.94 7.03 -1.52
N THR A 68 6.89 6.53 -0.88
CA THR A 68 6.49 7.00 0.47
C THR A 68 7.50 6.60 1.53
N ILE A 69 8.01 5.36 1.48
CA ILE A 69 9.05 4.88 2.40
C ILE A 69 10.34 5.68 2.22
N ASP A 70 10.79 5.86 0.97
CA ASP A 70 12.05 6.52 0.63
C ASP A 70 11.99 8.06 0.70
N ALA A 71 10.81 8.65 0.89
CA ALA A 71 10.64 10.09 0.89
C ALA A 71 11.40 10.75 2.04
N THR A 72 12.38 11.60 1.67
CA THR A 72 13.06 12.50 2.59
C THR A 72 12.36 13.86 2.57
N GLY A 73 11.60 14.17 3.63
CA GLY A 73 10.84 15.42 3.75
C GLY A 73 9.32 15.18 3.63
N TYR A 74 8.62 16.13 3.00
CA TYR A 74 7.16 16.15 2.94
C TYR A 74 6.60 14.96 2.16
N LEU A 75 5.64 14.24 2.76
CA LEU A 75 5.00 13.08 2.15
C LEU A 75 3.89 13.50 1.18
N THR A 76 4.25 13.80 -0.07
CA THR A 76 3.28 14.19 -1.12
C THR A 76 2.36 13.04 -1.57
N GLU A 77 2.74 11.78 -1.30
CA GLU A 77 2.01 10.58 -1.72
C GLU A 77 1.36 9.84 -0.53
N ALA A 78 1.29 10.46 0.66
CA ALA A 78 0.74 9.83 1.85
C ALA A 78 -0.69 9.31 1.64
N ASP A 79 -1.54 10.10 1.01
CA ASP A 79 -2.93 9.72 0.73
C ASP A 79 -3.03 8.57 -0.28
N GLU A 80 -2.20 8.60 -1.34
CA GLU A 80 -2.12 7.51 -2.32
C GLU A 80 -1.63 6.21 -1.66
N ALA A 81 -0.67 6.30 -0.74
CA ALA A 81 -0.13 5.16 -0.03
C ALA A 81 -1.16 4.55 0.95
N VAL A 82 -1.98 5.36 1.61
CA VAL A 82 -3.11 4.88 2.43
C VAL A 82 -4.15 4.18 1.57
N ALA A 83 -4.49 4.74 0.41
CA ALA A 83 -5.40 4.13 -0.56
C ALA A 83 -4.86 2.79 -1.09
N ALA A 84 -3.58 2.75 -1.45
CA ALA A 84 -2.88 1.54 -1.87
C ALA A 84 -2.87 0.46 -0.78
N ALA A 85 -2.59 0.85 0.47
CA ALA A 85 -2.61 -0.03 1.62
C ALA A 85 -4.02 -0.60 1.88
N ALA A 86 -5.08 0.19 1.70
CA ALA A 86 -6.47 -0.27 1.82
C ALA A 86 -6.82 -1.33 0.76
N LEU A 87 -6.38 -1.16 -0.49
CA LEU A 87 -6.59 -2.17 -1.55
C LEU A 87 -5.86 -3.49 -1.24
N ILE A 88 -4.67 -3.42 -0.65
CA ILE A 88 -3.92 -4.61 -0.22
C ILE A 88 -4.60 -5.27 0.99
N ALA A 89 -5.04 -4.46 1.96
CA ALA A 89 -5.76 -4.92 3.14
C ALA A 89 -7.07 -5.62 2.77
N ALA A 90 -7.79 -5.13 1.76
CA ALA A 90 -9.03 -5.76 1.26
C ALA A 90 -8.84 -7.20 0.73
N GLN A 91 -7.61 -7.58 0.35
CA GLN A 91 -7.27 -8.96 -0.05
C GLN A 91 -6.72 -9.81 1.12
N CYS A 92 -6.66 -9.25 2.32
CA CYS A 92 -6.21 -9.94 3.52
C CYS A 92 -7.40 -10.53 4.29
N PRO A 93 -7.19 -11.63 5.05
CA PRO A 93 -8.20 -12.11 5.99
C PRO A 93 -8.57 -11.01 7.00
N GLY A 94 -9.86 -10.69 7.12
CA GLY A 94 -10.34 -9.62 8.01
C GLY A 94 -10.24 -8.21 7.43
N GLY A 95 -9.83 -8.08 6.17
CA GLY A 95 -9.90 -6.81 5.44
C GLY A 95 -11.32 -6.47 5.00
N GLU A 96 -11.61 -5.17 4.97
CA GLU A 96 -12.86 -4.67 4.41
C GLU A 96 -12.74 -4.47 2.90
N PRO A 97 -13.75 -4.87 2.11
CA PRO A 97 -13.80 -4.51 0.69
C PRO A 97 -13.80 -3.00 0.50
N VAL A 98 -13.06 -2.53 -0.51
CA VAL A 98 -13.17 -1.14 -0.96
C VAL A 98 -14.38 -1.05 -1.89
N ASP A 99 -15.52 -0.64 -1.33
CA ASP A 99 -16.78 -0.43 -2.05
C ASP A 99 -17.23 1.03 -1.90
N THR A 100 -16.53 1.91 -2.62
CA THR A 100 -16.78 3.36 -2.64
C THR A 100 -16.78 3.86 -4.08
N PRO A 101 -17.67 4.79 -4.47
CA PRO A 101 -17.66 5.38 -5.81
C PRO A 101 -16.36 6.12 -6.13
N TYR A 102 -15.56 6.46 -5.13
CA TYR A 102 -14.25 7.13 -5.27
C TYR A 102 -13.07 6.15 -5.35
N GLY A 103 -13.32 4.84 -5.21
CA GLY A 103 -12.33 3.78 -5.36
C GLY A 103 -12.18 3.32 -6.82
N PRO A 104 -11.19 2.46 -7.10
CA PRO A 104 -11.00 1.93 -8.44
C PRO A 104 -12.20 1.06 -8.84
N GLN A 105 -12.72 1.31 -10.05
CA GLN A 105 -13.90 0.62 -10.58
C GLN A 105 -13.55 -0.73 -11.19
N ALA A 106 -12.32 -0.88 -11.66
CA ALA A 106 -11.86 -2.13 -12.23
C ALA A 106 -11.25 -3.04 -11.15
N SER A 107 -11.44 -4.35 -11.29
CA SER A 107 -10.95 -5.33 -10.31
C SER A 107 -9.43 -5.27 -10.12
N MET A 108 -8.98 -5.29 -8.87
CA MET A 108 -7.56 -5.37 -8.55
C MET A 108 -7.00 -6.76 -8.88
N PRO A 109 -5.74 -6.85 -9.35
CA PRO A 109 -5.06 -8.13 -9.48
C PRO A 109 -4.82 -8.73 -8.09
N VAL A 110 -4.54 -10.04 -8.04
CA VAL A 110 -4.07 -10.68 -6.81
C VAL A 110 -2.71 -10.10 -6.45
N PHE A 111 -2.59 -9.50 -5.27
CA PHE A 111 -1.35 -8.88 -4.83
C PHE A 111 -0.38 -9.89 -4.23
N PRO A 112 0.93 -9.80 -4.53
CA PRO A 112 1.92 -10.64 -3.89
C PRO A 112 2.11 -10.24 -2.42
N SER A 113 2.51 -11.19 -1.58
CA SER A 113 2.51 -11.03 -0.12
C SER A 113 3.54 -10.02 0.40
N ASP A 114 4.59 -9.73 -0.37
CA ASP A 114 5.58 -8.69 -0.08
C ASP A 114 4.95 -7.29 -0.03
N LEU A 115 3.90 -7.04 -0.81
CA LEU A 115 3.18 -5.76 -0.77
C LEU A 115 2.55 -5.49 0.59
N ARG A 116 2.21 -6.51 1.39
CA ARG A 116 1.69 -6.30 2.75
C ARG A 116 2.75 -5.68 3.67
N VAL A 117 4.00 -6.13 3.52
CA VAL A 117 5.13 -5.60 4.31
C VAL A 117 5.42 -4.17 3.89
N LEU A 118 5.47 -3.89 2.59
CA LEU A 118 5.66 -2.54 2.07
C LEU A 118 4.52 -1.59 2.47
N ALA A 119 3.29 -2.08 2.50
CA ALA A 119 2.15 -1.29 2.95
C ALA A 119 2.25 -0.96 4.45
N ASP A 120 2.59 -1.94 5.31
CA ASP A 120 2.79 -1.66 6.74
C ASP A 120 3.91 -0.65 6.99
N GLU A 121 5.03 -0.78 6.27
CA GLU A 121 6.18 0.11 6.38
C GLU A 121 5.85 1.55 5.93
N ALA A 122 5.14 1.69 4.79
CA ALA A 122 4.67 2.99 4.33
C ALA A 122 3.70 3.65 5.34
N LEU A 123 2.76 2.88 5.91
CA LEU A 123 1.85 3.39 6.93
C LEU A 123 2.58 3.78 8.22
N ALA A 124 3.62 3.04 8.61
CA ALA A 124 4.48 3.40 9.74
C ALA A 124 5.19 4.73 9.49
N ARG A 125 5.77 4.90 8.29
CA ARG A 125 6.46 6.13 7.89
C ARG A 125 5.54 7.35 7.87
N ILE A 126 4.28 7.19 7.48
CA ILE A 126 3.25 8.23 7.53
C ILE A 126 2.87 8.57 8.97
N ALA A 127 2.73 7.55 9.83
CA ALA A 127 2.38 7.74 11.24
C ALA A 127 3.49 8.46 12.04
N ASP A 128 4.75 8.20 11.70
CA ASP A 128 5.92 8.80 12.35
C ASP A 128 6.29 10.20 11.80
N ASP A 129 5.61 10.67 10.74
CA ASP A 129 5.88 11.99 10.17
C ASP A 129 5.28 13.12 11.01
N GLU A 130 6.05 13.61 11.99
CA GLU A 130 5.67 14.77 12.81
C GLU A 130 5.48 16.06 11.98
N ALA A 131 6.13 16.17 10.82
CA ALA A 131 5.97 17.28 9.86
C ALA A 131 4.91 16.99 8.78
N GLY A 132 4.28 15.81 8.85
CA GLY A 132 3.37 15.28 7.84
C GLY A 132 1.98 15.93 7.87
N PRO A 133 0.95 15.23 7.35
CA PRO A 133 -0.42 15.76 7.32
C PRO A 133 -0.83 16.36 8.67
N ALA A 134 -0.42 15.71 9.76
CA ALA A 134 -0.52 16.11 11.17
C ALA A 134 -0.31 17.62 11.42
N ALA A 135 0.76 18.18 10.87
CA ALA A 135 1.15 19.57 11.09
C ALA A 135 0.22 20.59 10.41
N ASN A 136 -0.59 20.15 9.44
CA ASN A 136 -1.50 20.99 8.67
C ASN A 136 -2.99 20.78 9.04
N TRP A 137 -3.30 19.90 10.00
CA TRP A 137 -4.68 19.72 10.48
C TRP A 137 -5.07 20.80 11.49
N VAL A 138 -6.20 21.44 11.23
CA VAL A 138 -6.77 22.46 12.11
C VAL A 138 -7.56 21.83 13.28
N ASP A 139 -8.01 20.57 13.15
CA ASP A 139 -8.82 19.87 14.15
C ASP A 139 -8.12 18.59 14.70
N PRO A 140 -7.82 18.52 16.01
CA PRO A 140 -7.25 17.35 16.68
C PRO A 140 -8.11 16.07 16.58
N THR A 141 -9.41 16.21 16.32
CA THR A 141 -10.37 15.10 16.18
C THR A 141 -10.16 14.36 14.87
N HIS A 142 -9.96 15.08 13.77
CA HIS A 142 -9.66 14.48 12.47
C HIS A 142 -8.30 13.77 12.48
N TRP A 143 -7.32 14.33 13.20
CA TRP A 143 -6.04 13.65 13.43
C TRP A 143 -6.21 12.29 14.14
N LYS A 144 -7.01 12.22 15.21
CA LYS A 144 -7.28 10.96 15.92
C LYS A 144 -8.02 9.94 15.06
N GLN A 145 -8.98 10.39 14.24
CA GLN A 145 -9.68 9.52 13.31
C GLN A 145 -8.73 8.95 12.26
N TRP A 146 -7.85 9.79 11.71
CA TRP A 146 -6.80 9.37 10.78
C TRP A 146 -5.85 8.33 11.41
N GLN A 147 -5.38 8.57 12.64
CA GLN A 147 -4.55 7.59 13.36
C GLN A 147 -5.29 6.26 13.59
N ALA A 148 -6.60 6.30 13.84
CA ALA A 148 -7.41 5.08 13.98
C ALA A 148 -7.51 4.30 12.65
N VAL A 149 -7.64 4.99 11.52
CA VAL A 149 -7.61 4.37 10.18
C VAL A 149 -6.28 3.69 9.92
N LEU A 150 -5.16 4.39 10.14
CA LEU A 150 -3.81 3.80 9.98
C LEU A 150 -3.63 2.57 10.86
N THR A 151 -4.04 2.64 12.13
CA THR A 151 -3.96 1.52 13.08
C THR A 151 -4.77 0.32 12.61
N ARG A 152 -6.01 0.54 12.11
CA ARG A 152 -6.87 -0.53 11.59
C ARG A 152 -6.24 -1.21 10.38
N LEU A 153 -5.73 -0.43 9.43
CA LEU A 153 -5.09 -0.97 8.23
C LEU A 153 -3.85 -1.80 8.58
N ARG A 154 -2.98 -1.27 9.46
CA ARG A 154 -1.79 -2.00 9.92
C ARG A 154 -2.13 -3.31 10.63
N ALA A 155 -3.21 -3.34 11.41
CA ALA A 155 -3.66 -4.57 12.07
C ALA A 155 -4.11 -5.67 11.08
N VAL A 156 -4.68 -5.29 9.94
CA VAL A 156 -5.09 -6.23 8.88
C VAL A 156 -3.90 -6.68 8.03
N LEU A 157 -2.93 -5.77 7.80
CA LEU A 157 -1.72 -6.04 7.01
C LEU A 157 -0.70 -6.88 7.78
N ALA A 158 -0.68 -6.77 9.11
CA ALA A 158 0.17 -7.58 9.96
C ALA A 158 -0.10 -9.07 9.71
N PRO A 159 0.94 -9.91 9.54
CA PRO A 159 0.74 -11.34 9.45
C PRO A 159 0.00 -11.81 10.72
N PRO A 160 -1.00 -12.72 10.59
CA PRO A 160 -1.64 -13.27 11.77
C PRO A 160 -0.55 -13.81 12.70
N PRO A 161 -0.64 -13.58 14.03
CA PRO A 161 0.36 -14.07 14.96
C PRO A 161 0.56 -15.56 14.68
N PRO A 162 1.81 -16.06 14.66
CA PRO A 162 2.05 -17.48 14.44
C PRO A 162 1.17 -18.21 15.46
N SER A 163 0.22 -18.98 14.95
CA SER A 163 -0.63 -19.81 15.80
C SER A 163 0.34 -20.73 16.51
N ILE A 164 0.66 -20.42 17.76
CA ILE A 164 1.45 -21.31 18.60
C ILE A 164 0.60 -22.56 18.65
N ALA A 165 0.99 -23.55 17.86
CA ALA A 165 0.57 -24.92 18.05
C ALA A 165 0.99 -25.22 19.48
N LEU A 166 0.01 -25.17 20.39
CA LEU A 166 0.17 -25.55 21.77
C LEU A 166 0.67 -26.99 21.72
N PHE A 167 1.98 -27.16 21.89
CA PHE A 167 2.64 -28.46 21.80
C PHE A 167 1.86 -29.43 22.68
N ASP A 168 1.38 -30.49 22.06
CA ASP A 168 0.75 -31.64 22.69
C ASP A 168 1.75 -32.19 23.72
N ALA A 169 1.57 -31.79 24.99
CA ALA A 169 2.37 -32.25 26.09
C ALA A 169 2.00 -33.71 26.36
N GLN A 170 2.60 -34.64 25.61
CA GLN A 170 2.50 -36.05 25.95
C GLN A 170 3.20 -36.29 27.29
N PRO A 171 2.51 -36.80 28.33
CA PRO A 171 3.15 -37.13 29.58
C PRO A 171 4.09 -38.32 29.35
N TYR A 172 5.37 -38.14 29.70
CA TYR A 172 6.39 -39.18 29.73
C TYR A 172 5.88 -40.39 30.55
N ARG A 173 5.62 -41.52 29.88
CA ARG A 173 5.44 -42.81 30.55
C ARG A 173 6.80 -43.32 31.02
N ASN A 174 7.05 -43.21 32.32
CA ASN A 174 8.13 -43.94 32.99
C ASN A 174 7.86 -45.45 32.87
N VAL A 175 8.69 -46.15 32.09
CA VAL A 175 8.83 -47.62 32.16
C VAL A 175 10.01 -47.90 33.08
N THR A 176 9.73 -48.20 34.34
CA THR A 176 10.75 -48.75 35.24
C THR A 176 10.82 -50.26 35.01
N ARG A 177 11.86 -50.69 34.30
CA ARG A 177 12.24 -52.09 34.17
C ARG A 177 13.07 -52.47 35.40
N HIS A 178 12.47 -53.14 36.38
CA HIS A 178 13.25 -53.88 37.39
C HIS A 178 13.22 -55.37 37.05
N GLY A 179 14.39 -55.87 36.68
CA GLY A 179 14.71 -57.29 36.65
C GLY A 179 15.84 -57.56 37.63
N SER A 180 15.77 -58.77 38.20
CA SER A 180 16.64 -59.44 39.18
C SER A 180 16.42 -59.09 40.65
#